data_AF-A0A6A4NVG9-F1
#
_entry.id   AF-A0A6A4NVG9-F1
#
_cell.length_a   1.000
_cell.length_b   1.000
_cell.length_c   1.000
_cell.angle_alpha   90.00
_cell.angle_beta   90.00
_cell.angle_gamma   90.00
#
_symmetry.space_group_name_H-M   'P 1'
#
loop_
_entity.id
_entity.type
_entity.pdbx_description
1 polymer ?
#
loop_
_entity_poly.entity_id
_entity_poly.type
_entity_poly.pdbx_seq_one_letter_code
_entity_poly.pdbx_strand_id
1 'polypeptide(L)'
;MAVRLLSANEVSDLCLGKPAIRSISINDTVSDALSFLKAIPETYVSVWNCQHSLNHNKDCVCVGKLCMVHIICFLSKPINLKSPSIALQSPISVLVSHSADLVRHLNPHASLLEAIDAMYKGVQNVVIPIQDQNNSYSSKKKGVEKAPSLVDSNHDNKTNYTYCWLTQEDVIRYLLNSIGLFSRESSSPINTLNVIDTQNLLAIYYEDPASSALDLLNVSLINGSSVAIVNPQGKFVGEISPVMLNSCDEGLVPPIATLSAGDLMAFIDAGGPPEDLVKLVKERLEEKNLGAALELLVGDESGLLSWSSSSSSSSDEEFCSGKNWKLGGYSARVVRRSEAIVCYPWSSLLAVMIQALAHRVSYVWVVEEDGTLTGIVTFEGMLKVFREHLKTMS
;
A
#
# COMPACT_ATOMS: atom_id res chain seq x y z
N MET A 1 13.75 -26.45 -16.88
CA MET A 1 14.83 -25.95 -16.00
C MET A 1 14.30 -24.91 -15.01
N ALA A 2 13.50 -23.93 -15.46
CA ALA A 2 12.88 -22.93 -14.59
C ALA A 2 11.95 -23.51 -13.51
N VAL A 3 11.08 -24.47 -13.85
CA VAL A 3 10.18 -25.14 -12.88
C VAL A 3 10.95 -25.84 -11.78
N ARG A 4 12.04 -26.54 -12.11
CA ARG A 4 12.90 -27.21 -11.11
C ARG A 4 13.56 -26.21 -10.15
N LEU A 5 13.88 -25.00 -10.62
CA LEU A 5 14.49 -23.95 -9.79
C LEU A 5 13.45 -23.33 -8.85
N LEU A 6 12.23 -23.07 -9.32
CA LEU A 6 11.15 -22.52 -8.48
C LEU A 6 10.53 -23.55 -7.53
N SER A 7 10.59 -24.84 -7.87
CA SER A 7 10.21 -25.92 -6.97
C SER A 7 11.31 -26.29 -5.97
N ALA A 8 12.56 -25.91 -6.23
CA ALA A 8 13.68 -26.14 -5.31
C ALA A 8 13.86 -25.01 -4.30
N ASN A 9 13.38 -23.81 -4.60
CA ASN A 9 13.43 -22.66 -3.69
C ASN A 9 12.17 -22.59 -2.84
N GLU A 10 12.38 -22.26 -1.57
CA GLU A 10 11.33 -22.20 -0.56
C GLU A 10 10.90 -20.74 -0.34
N VAL A 11 9.68 -20.55 0.15
CA VAL A 11 9.18 -19.19 0.46
C VAL A 11 10.01 -18.52 1.57
N SER A 12 10.66 -19.29 2.44
CA SER A 12 11.58 -18.79 3.46
C SER A 12 12.78 -18.02 2.88
N ASP A 13 13.23 -18.37 1.68
CA ASP A 13 14.33 -17.70 0.99
C ASP A 13 14.00 -16.23 0.68
N LEU A 14 12.73 -15.92 0.40
CA LEU A 14 12.24 -14.56 0.15
C LEU A 14 11.92 -13.81 1.45
N CYS A 15 11.95 -14.49 2.60
CA CYS A 15 11.65 -13.92 3.91
C CYS A 15 12.92 -13.43 4.65
N LEU A 16 14.11 -13.72 4.12
CA LEU A 16 15.39 -13.33 4.73
C LEU A 16 15.49 -11.80 4.84
N GLY A 17 15.71 -11.32 6.07
CA GLY A 17 15.86 -9.89 6.35
C GLY A 17 14.54 -9.09 6.35
N LYS A 18 13.38 -9.74 6.15
CA LYS A 18 12.09 -9.05 6.25
C LYS A 18 11.75 -8.76 7.71
N PRO A 19 11.20 -7.57 8.01
CA PRO A 19 10.79 -7.23 9.36
C PRO A 19 9.59 -8.06 9.80
N ALA A 20 9.51 -8.33 11.10
CA ALA A 20 8.32 -8.92 11.71
C ALA A 20 7.12 -7.97 11.58
N ILE A 21 5.95 -8.52 11.31
CA ILE A 21 4.73 -7.75 11.09
C ILE A 21 4.10 -7.37 12.41
N ARG A 22 3.69 -6.11 12.50
CA ARG A 22 2.90 -5.60 13.62
C ARG A 22 1.42 -5.92 13.43
N SER A 23 0.71 -6.14 14.51
CA SER A 23 -0.64 -6.70 14.52
C SER A 23 -1.56 -5.83 15.33
N ILE A 24 -2.79 -5.79 14.87
CA ILE A 24 -3.92 -5.26 15.60
C ILE A 24 -5.03 -6.31 15.60
N SER A 25 -5.85 -6.34 16.65
CA SER A 25 -6.99 -7.26 16.73
C SER A 25 -8.14 -6.72 15.89
N ILE A 26 -8.90 -7.62 15.27
CA ILE A 26 -10.11 -7.27 14.50
C ILE A 26 -11.19 -6.58 15.35
N ASN A 27 -11.12 -6.76 16.68
CA ASN A 27 -12.04 -6.14 17.64
C ASN A 27 -11.55 -4.78 18.14
N ASP A 28 -10.32 -4.38 17.83
CA ASP A 28 -9.81 -3.05 18.21
C ASP A 28 -10.54 -1.99 17.39
N THR A 29 -10.48 -0.72 17.83
CA THR A 29 -11.24 0.36 17.20
C THR A 29 -10.50 0.94 16.00
N VAL A 30 -11.24 1.62 15.11
CA VAL A 30 -10.63 2.42 14.02
C VAL A 30 -9.70 3.51 14.59
N SER A 31 -10.03 4.08 15.75
CA SER A 31 -9.18 5.05 16.46
C SER A 31 -7.84 4.45 16.89
N ASP A 32 -7.85 3.21 17.40
CA ASP A 32 -6.64 2.49 17.78
C ASP A 32 -5.76 2.24 16.54
N ALA A 33 -6.37 1.78 15.45
CA ALA A 33 -5.69 1.58 14.18
C ALA A 33 -5.07 2.88 13.61
N LEU A 34 -5.81 3.99 13.67
CA LEU A 34 -5.35 5.30 13.21
C LEU A 34 -4.11 5.75 13.99
N SER A 35 -4.20 5.70 15.32
CA SER A 35 -3.11 6.06 16.23
C SER A 35 -1.89 5.17 16.00
N PHE A 36 -2.13 3.87 15.80
CA PHE A 36 -1.08 2.89 15.53
C PHE A 36 -0.37 3.17 14.20
N LEU A 37 -1.11 3.40 13.12
CA LEU A 37 -0.56 3.72 11.80
C LEU A 37 0.23 5.03 11.81
N LYS A 38 -0.17 6.03 12.60
CA LYS A 38 0.59 7.27 12.79
C LYS A 38 1.92 7.06 13.54
N ALA A 39 1.97 6.10 14.46
CA ALA A 39 3.14 5.84 15.28
C ALA A 39 4.23 5.00 14.58
N ILE A 40 3.89 4.32 13.48
CA ILE A 40 4.82 3.41 12.79
C ILE A 40 5.30 4.02 11.45
N PRO A 41 6.54 3.71 11.01
CA PRO A 41 7.03 4.15 9.71
C PRO A 41 6.43 3.37 8.52
N GLU A 42 5.82 2.22 8.76
CA GLU A 42 5.21 1.38 7.72
C GLU A 42 3.82 1.87 7.32
N THR A 43 3.44 1.64 6.07
CA THR A 43 2.15 2.10 5.52
C THR A 43 0.98 1.17 5.85
N TYR A 44 1.22 0.06 6.54
CA TYR A 44 0.21 -0.94 6.84
C TYR A 44 0.46 -1.70 8.14
N VAL A 45 -0.61 -2.27 8.68
CA VAL A 45 -0.63 -3.16 9.84
C VAL A 45 -1.39 -4.45 9.49
N SER A 46 -0.99 -5.57 10.09
CA SER A 46 -1.71 -6.84 9.92
C SER A 46 -2.88 -6.93 10.90
N VAL A 47 -4.03 -7.45 10.45
CA VAL A 47 -5.23 -7.60 11.27
C VAL A 47 -5.42 -9.07 11.61
N TRP A 48 -5.74 -9.36 12.87
CA TRP A 48 -5.81 -10.73 13.40
C TRP A 48 -7.13 -10.99 14.13
N ASN A 49 -7.61 -12.23 14.08
CA ASN A 49 -8.83 -12.65 14.79
C ASN A 49 -8.63 -12.86 16.31
N CYS A 50 -7.43 -12.57 16.81
CA CYS A 50 -6.96 -12.82 18.16
C CYS A 50 -6.20 -11.58 18.65
N GLN A 51 -6.09 -11.47 19.97
CA GLN A 51 -5.16 -10.53 20.60
C GLN A 51 -3.96 -11.32 21.11
N HIS A 52 -2.80 -11.18 20.46
CA HIS A 52 -1.59 -11.96 20.75
C HIS A 52 -1.13 -11.86 22.21
N SER A 53 -1.42 -10.74 22.89
CA SER A 53 -1.10 -10.52 24.30
C SER A 53 -2.07 -11.17 25.30
N LEU A 54 -3.27 -11.55 24.86
CA LEU A 54 -4.35 -12.02 25.75
C LEU A 54 -4.84 -13.44 25.43
N ASN A 55 -4.80 -13.87 24.17
CA ASN A 55 -5.41 -15.11 23.70
C ASN A 55 -4.39 -16.03 23.04
N HIS A 56 -4.06 -17.15 23.72
CA HIS A 56 -3.20 -18.23 23.19
C HIS A 56 -3.99 -19.27 22.37
N ASN A 57 -4.95 -18.80 21.59
CA ASN A 57 -5.87 -19.68 20.86
C ASN A 57 -5.15 -20.32 19.66
N LYS A 58 -5.40 -21.61 19.39
CA LYS A 58 -4.74 -22.33 18.29
C LYS A 58 -5.13 -21.81 16.90
N ASP A 59 -6.23 -21.07 16.82
CA ASP A 59 -6.82 -20.56 15.57
C ASP A 59 -6.48 -19.07 15.33
N CYS A 60 -5.41 -18.57 15.97
CA CYS A 60 -4.95 -17.19 15.81
C CYS A 60 -4.34 -17.02 14.42
N VAL A 61 -5.08 -16.36 13.52
CA VAL A 61 -4.70 -16.16 12.13
C VAL A 61 -4.84 -14.71 11.72
N CYS A 62 -3.91 -14.28 10.87
CA CYS A 62 -4.05 -13.00 10.18
C CYS A 62 -5.21 -13.10 9.19
N VAL A 63 -6.16 -12.19 9.31
CA VAL A 63 -7.39 -12.12 8.53
C VAL A 63 -7.38 -10.98 7.52
N GLY A 64 -6.39 -10.09 7.57
CA GLY A 64 -6.34 -8.95 6.69
C GLY A 64 -5.15 -8.06 6.87
N LYS A 65 -5.13 -7.00 6.07
CA LYS A 65 -4.15 -5.93 6.08
C LYS A 65 -4.91 -4.61 6.09
N LEU A 66 -4.48 -3.69 6.94
CA LEU A 66 -5.08 -2.38 7.09
C LEU A 66 -4.03 -1.30 6.79
N CYS A 67 -4.44 -0.22 6.16
CA CYS A 67 -3.61 0.92 5.82
C CYS A 67 -4.42 2.22 5.96
N MET A 68 -3.78 3.38 5.84
CA MET A 68 -4.44 4.67 6.05
C MET A 68 -5.60 4.90 5.07
N VAL A 69 -5.48 4.40 3.83
CA VAL A 69 -6.53 4.53 2.81
C VAL A 69 -7.85 3.90 3.26
N HIS A 70 -7.82 2.76 3.96
CA HIS A 70 -9.04 2.13 4.48
C HIS A 70 -9.77 3.06 5.45
N ILE A 71 -9.01 3.75 6.32
CA ILE A 71 -9.56 4.68 7.32
C ILE A 71 -10.09 5.93 6.62
N ILE A 72 -9.33 6.54 5.70
CA ILE A 72 -9.74 7.70 4.92
C ILE A 72 -11.03 7.38 4.14
N CYS A 73 -11.08 6.25 3.43
CA CYS A 73 -12.26 5.87 2.66
C CYS A 73 -13.48 5.61 3.55
N PHE A 74 -13.28 5.00 4.72
CA PHE A 74 -14.35 4.77 5.68
C PHE A 74 -14.90 6.07 6.27
N LEU A 75 -14.03 6.98 6.72
CA LEU A 75 -14.45 8.27 7.29
C LEU A 75 -15.11 9.18 6.23
N SER A 76 -14.69 9.07 4.97
CA SER A 76 -15.25 9.84 3.85
C SER A 76 -16.66 9.42 3.43
N LYS A 77 -17.20 8.31 3.98
CA LYS A 77 -18.59 7.91 3.71
C LYS A 77 -19.56 8.94 4.30
N PRO A 78 -20.69 9.28 3.62
CA PRO A 78 -21.59 10.36 4.06
C PRO A 78 -22.11 10.25 5.50
N ILE A 79 -22.32 9.02 6.00
CA ILE A 79 -22.79 8.77 7.37
C ILE A 79 -21.69 9.06 8.39
N ASN A 80 -20.46 8.63 8.09
CA ASN A 80 -19.30 8.77 8.97
C ASN A 80 -18.76 10.19 8.98
N LEU A 81 -18.85 10.89 7.84
CA LEU A 81 -18.41 12.27 7.69
C LEU A 81 -19.17 13.24 8.60
N LYS A 82 -20.45 12.97 8.88
CA LYS A 82 -21.27 13.79 9.80
C LYS A 82 -20.88 13.60 11.26
N SER A 83 -20.28 12.48 11.61
CA SER A 83 -19.89 12.17 13.00
C SER A 83 -18.63 11.31 13.03
N PRO A 84 -17.45 11.87 12.68
CA PRO A 84 -16.20 11.10 12.60
C PRO A 84 -15.82 10.47 13.94
N SER A 85 -16.09 11.16 15.05
CA SER A 85 -15.85 10.66 16.41
C SER A 85 -16.55 9.33 16.69
N ILE A 86 -17.80 9.16 16.24
CA ILE A 86 -18.55 7.91 16.37
C ILE A 86 -17.97 6.85 15.43
N ALA A 87 -17.65 7.24 14.19
CA ALA A 87 -17.07 6.34 13.20
C ALA A 87 -15.73 5.73 13.71
N LEU A 88 -14.89 6.54 14.35
CA LEU A 88 -13.61 6.11 14.93
C LEU A 88 -13.75 5.05 16.05
N GLN A 89 -14.90 4.98 16.73
CA GLN A 89 -15.19 3.96 17.74
C GLN A 89 -15.67 2.62 17.14
N SER A 90 -15.86 2.56 15.82
CA SER A 90 -16.25 1.31 15.15
C SER A 90 -15.13 0.27 15.26
N PRO A 91 -15.45 -1.04 15.30
CA PRO A 91 -14.44 -2.08 15.27
C PRO A 91 -13.77 -2.16 13.89
N ILE A 92 -12.50 -2.59 13.84
CA ILE A 92 -11.73 -2.75 12.60
C ILE A 92 -12.37 -3.73 11.61
N SER A 93 -13.21 -4.65 12.09
CA SER A 93 -14.01 -5.55 11.22
C SER A 93 -14.82 -4.82 10.15
N VAL A 94 -15.19 -3.55 10.34
CA VAL A 94 -15.91 -2.76 9.33
C VAL A 94 -15.02 -2.31 8.16
N LEU A 95 -13.70 -2.32 8.33
CA LEU A 95 -12.71 -1.89 7.33
C LEU A 95 -12.11 -3.04 6.54
N VAL A 96 -12.06 -4.23 7.14
CA VAL A 96 -11.43 -5.40 6.52
C VAL A 96 -12.48 -6.17 5.74
N SER A 97 -12.25 -6.34 4.43
CA SER A 97 -13.06 -7.23 3.61
C SER A 97 -12.91 -8.66 4.12
N HIS A 98 -14.02 -9.31 4.47
CA HIS A 98 -14.03 -10.68 5.02
C HIS A 98 -13.74 -11.77 3.97
N SER A 99 -13.25 -11.41 2.79
CA SER A 99 -12.83 -12.38 1.78
C SER A 99 -11.59 -13.12 2.30
N ALA A 100 -11.82 -14.29 2.88
CA ALA A 100 -10.80 -15.22 3.37
C ALA A 100 -9.76 -15.60 2.30
N ASP A 101 -10.02 -15.28 1.03
CA ASP A 101 -9.15 -15.57 -0.11
C ASP A 101 -8.01 -14.56 -0.29
N LEU A 102 -8.01 -13.40 0.37
CA LEU A 102 -6.97 -12.37 0.17
C LEU A 102 -5.71 -12.59 0.99
N VAL A 103 -5.81 -13.33 2.11
CA VAL A 103 -4.70 -13.63 3.01
C VAL A 103 -4.53 -15.14 3.12
N ARG A 104 -3.31 -15.63 2.91
CA ARG A 104 -3.00 -17.06 3.07
C ARG A 104 -1.75 -17.24 3.90
N HIS A 105 -1.82 -18.15 4.88
CA HIS A 105 -0.63 -18.59 5.61
C HIS A 105 0.00 -19.75 4.86
N LEU A 106 1.31 -19.70 4.64
CA LEU A 106 2.07 -20.82 4.08
C LEU A 106 3.16 -21.27 5.06
N ASN A 107 3.53 -22.54 4.94
CA ASN A 107 4.68 -23.09 5.66
C ASN A 107 5.97 -22.43 5.12
N PRO A 108 6.99 -22.13 5.94
CA PRO A 108 8.27 -21.59 5.47
C PRO A 108 8.96 -22.45 4.39
N HIS A 109 8.71 -23.76 4.41
CA HIS A 109 9.23 -24.73 3.45
C HIS A 109 8.29 -24.97 2.25
N ALA A 110 7.20 -24.20 2.13
CA ALA A 110 6.37 -24.23 0.93
C ALA A 110 7.21 -23.79 -0.28
N SER A 111 6.95 -24.39 -1.44
CA SER A 111 7.67 -24.02 -2.67
C SER A 111 7.28 -22.62 -3.12
N LEU A 112 8.19 -21.92 -3.78
CA LEU A 112 7.87 -20.61 -4.37
C LEU A 112 6.75 -20.69 -5.41
N LEU A 113 6.63 -21.82 -6.12
CA LEU A 113 5.51 -22.07 -7.05
C LEU A 113 4.16 -22.08 -6.34
N GLU A 114 4.08 -22.60 -5.12
CA GLU A 114 2.85 -22.59 -4.31
C GLU A 114 2.43 -21.16 -3.94
N ALA A 115 3.39 -20.29 -3.60
CA ALA A 115 3.12 -18.88 -3.37
C ALA A 115 2.65 -18.16 -4.64
N ILE A 116 3.29 -18.42 -5.80
CA ILE A 116 2.86 -17.87 -7.10
C ILE A 116 1.44 -18.33 -7.43
N ASP A 117 1.12 -19.62 -7.22
CA ASP A 117 -0.22 -20.17 -7.45
C ASP A 117 -1.27 -19.58 -6.51
N ALA A 118 -0.90 -19.31 -5.26
CA ALA A 118 -1.76 -18.60 -4.32
C ALA A 118 -2.04 -17.17 -4.81
N MET A 119 -1.01 -16.43 -5.20
CA MET A 119 -1.15 -15.06 -5.70
C MET A 119 -1.95 -14.98 -7.00
N TYR A 120 -1.75 -15.93 -7.91
CA TYR A 120 -2.55 -16.06 -9.13
C TYR A 120 -4.04 -16.30 -8.85
N LYS A 121 -4.38 -16.95 -7.73
CA LYS A 121 -5.78 -17.18 -7.31
C LYS A 121 -6.41 -15.98 -6.59
N GLY A 122 -5.70 -14.86 -6.48
CA GLY A 122 -6.19 -13.63 -5.84
C GLY A 122 -5.66 -13.39 -4.43
N VAL A 123 -4.75 -14.23 -3.90
CA VAL A 123 -4.10 -13.95 -2.62
C VAL A 123 -3.15 -12.76 -2.78
N GLN A 124 -3.39 -11.66 -2.08
CA GLN A 124 -2.51 -10.49 -2.16
C GLN A 124 -1.33 -10.58 -1.21
N ASN A 125 -1.58 -11.13 -0.01
CA ASN A 125 -0.61 -11.12 1.05
C ASN A 125 -0.48 -12.52 1.65
N VAL A 126 0.72 -13.08 1.51
CA VAL A 126 1.07 -14.39 2.06
C VAL A 126 1.78 -14.18 3.39
N VAL A 127 1.29 -14.83 4.44
CA VAL A 127 1.86 -14.74 5.80
C VAL A 127 2.76 -15.94 6.02
N ILE A 128 4.03 -15.68 6.33
CA ILE A 128 5.04 -16.71 6.56
C ILE A 128 5.57 -16.57 7.99
N PRO A 129 5.59 -17.66 8.79
CA PRO A 129 6.24 -17.62 10.09
C PRO A 129 7.76 -17.53 9.93
N ILE A 130 8.38 -16.59 10.64
CA ILE A 130 9.81 -16.47 10.80
C ILE A 130 10.21 -17.24 12.05
N GLN A 131 11.08 -18.22 11.89
CA GLN A 131 11.64 -18.95 13.01
C GLN A 131 12.75 -18.11 13.66
N ASP A 132 12.57 -17.77 14.93
CA ASP A 132 13.51 -16.94 15.68
C ASP A 132 14.76 -17.77 16.03
N GLN A 133 15.76 -17.78 15.14
CA GLN A 133 16.98 -18.57 15.32
C GLN A 133 17.83 -18.14 16.54
N ASN A 134 17.51 -16.99 17.15
CA ASN A 134 18.29 -16.41 18.25
C ASN A 134 17.98 -16.97 19.65
N ASN A 135 16.92 -17.77 19.84
CA ASN A 135 16.58 -18.28 21.18
C ASN A 135 17.32 -19.57 21.60
N SER A 136 18.24 -20.08 20.78
CA SER A 136 19.07 -21.25 21.15
C SER A 136 20.26 -20.94 22.08
N TYR A 137 20.65 -19.66 22.27
CA TYR A 137 21.93 -19.34 22.92
C TYR A 137 21.90 -18.32 24.08
N SER A 138 20.75 -17.76 24.47
CA SER A 138 20.70 -16.68 25.48
C SER A 138 19.89 -17.01 26.73
N SER A 139 19.98 -18.23 27.25
CA SER A 139 19.70 -18.51 28.67
C SER A 139 20.93 -18.21 29.52
N LYS A 140 21.41 -16.95 29.58
CA LYS A 140 22.36 -16.41 30.59
C LYS A 140 22.75 -14.96 30.27
N LYS A 141 21.93 -14.00 30.69
CA LYS A 141 22.37 -12.74 31.33
C LYS A 141 21.16 -11.93 31.77
N LYS A 142 20.84 -12.06 33.06
CA LYS A 142 19.99 -11.13 33.80
C LYS A 142 20.72 -9.78 33.93
N GLY A 143 19.97 -8.70 33.76
CA GLY A 143 20.25 -7.40 34.38
C GLY A 143 20.76 -6.32 33.44
N VAL A 144 19.84 -5.62 32.77
CA VAL A 144 19.87 -4.16 32.60
C VAL A 144 18.40 -3.71 32.50
N GLU A 145 18.03 -2.69 33.28
CA GLU A 145 16.70 -2.10 33.34
C GLU A 145 16.25 -1.58 31.95
N LYS A 146 15.12 -2.10 31.44
CA LYS A 146 14.51 -1.64 30.19
C LYS A 146 13.66 -0.39 30.48
N ALA A 147 13.92 0.69 29.74
CA ALA A 147 12.93 1.74 29.49
C ALA A 147 11.66 1.11 28.86
N PRO A 148 10.46 1.67 29.09
CA PRO A 148 9.23 1.10 28.54
C PRO A 148 9.24 1.22 27.02
N SER A 149 9.52 0.13 26.32
CA SER A 149 9.32 0.02 24.88
C SER A 149 7.82 -0.07 24.62
N LEU A 150 7.22 1.04 24.20
CA LEU A 150 5.92 1.01 23.56
C LEU A 150 6.04 0.12 22.31
N VAL A 151 5.17 -0.88 22.22
CA VAL A 151 5.03 -1.85 21.11
C VAL A 151 6.04 -3.01 21.17
N ASP A 152 5.73 -4.00 22.02
CA ASP A 152 6.34 -5.31 21.96
C ASP A 152 6.13 -5.94 20.56
N SER A 153 7.20 -6.48 20.00
CA SER A 153 7.15 -7.34 18.83
C SER A 153 6.14 -8.45 19.04
N ASN A 154 5.26 -8.68 18.07
CA ASN A 154 4.27 -9.76 18.08
C ASN A 154 4.93 -11.12 18.13
N HIS A 155 5.19 -11.55 19.35
CA HIS A 155 5.79 -12.82 19.64
C HIS A 155 4.65 -13.70 20.13
N ASP A 156 4.28 -14.71 19.34
CA ASP A 156 3.43 -15.76 19.88
C ASP A 156 4.25 -16.55 20.90
N ASN A 157 4.06 -16.23 22.18
CA ASN A 157 4.82 -16.81 23.29
C ASN A 157 4.68 -18.34 23.42
N LYS A 158 3.76 -18.97 22.67
CA LYS A 158 3.58 -20.42 22.64
C LYS A 158 4.33 -21.09 21.50
N THR A 159 4.45 -20.43 20.35
CA THR A 159 5.10 -20.99 19.16
C THR A 159 6.48 -20.38 18.86
N ASN A 160 6.85 -19.29 19.54
CA ASN A 160 8.03 -18.47 19.27
C ASN A 160 8.14 -18.01 17.80
N TYR A 161 7.01 -17.91 17.08
CA TYR A 161 7.00 -17.37 15.74
C TYR A 161 6.71 -15.88 15.77
N THR A 162 7.55 -15.16 15.04
CA THR A 162 7.16 -13.87 14.45
C THR A 162 6.69 -14.13 13.03
N TYR A 163 5.96 -13.22 12.40
CA TYR A 163 5.45 -13.42 11.04
C TYR A 163 5.97 -12.33 10.11
N CYS A 164 6.11 -12.64 8.82
CA CYS A 164 6.35 -11.64 7.78
C CYS A 164 5.35 -11.75 6.63
N TRP A 165 5.24 -10.67 5.86
CA TRP A 165 4.47 -10.64 4.62
C TRP A 165 5.36 -10.95 3.42
N LEU A 166 4.90 -11.85 2.58
CA LEU A 166 5.35 -12.01 1.21
C LEU A 166 4.29 -11.43 0.27
N THR A 167 4.72 -10.49 -0.57
CA THR A 167 3.87 -9.72 -1.50
C THR A 167 4.17 -10.07 -2.96
N GLN A 168 3.29 -9.68 -3.88
CA GLN A 168 3.54 -9.81 -5.32
C GLN A 168 4.84 -9.10 -5.74
N GLU A 169 5.17 -7.94 -5.13
CA GLU A 169 6.41 -7.21 -5.40
C GLU A 169 7.66 -8.04 -5.08
N ASP A 170 7.65 -8.78 -3.97
CA ASP A 170 8.78 -9.63 -3.57
C ASP A 170 9.02 -10.75 -4.59
N VAL A 171 7.94 -11.38 -5.05
CA VAL A 171 7.98 -12.43 -6.07
C VAL A 171 8.44 -11.86 -7.41
N ILE A 172 7.88 -10.73 -7.84
CA ILE A 172 8.28 -10.07 -9.09
C ILE A 172 9.76 -9.65 -9.06
N ARG A 173 10.25 -9.12 -7.93
CA ARG A 173 11.68 -8.81 -7.74
C ARG A 173 12.55 -10.06 -7.83
N TYR A 174 12.12 -11.15 -7.22
CA TYR A 174 12.81 -12.43 -7.32
C TYR A 174 12.87 -12.93 -8.78
N LEU A 175 11.75 -12.84 -9.51
CA LEU A 175 11.67 -13.22 -10.93
C LEU A 175 12.54 -12.33 -11.81
N LEU A 176 12.62 -11.03 -11.52
CA LEU A 176 13.54 -10.11 -12.20
C LEU A 176 15.01 -10.52 -11.99
N ASN A 177 15.40 -10.94 -10.80
CA ASN A 177 16.75 -11.47 -10.56
C ASN A 177 17.03 -12.77 -11.33
N SER A 178 15.97 -13.46 -11.77
CA SER A 178 16.02 -14.69 -12.55
C SER A 178 15.56 -14.48 -14.01
N ILE A 179 15.59 -13.24 -14.52
CA ILE A 179 14.96 -12.87 -15.79
C ILE A 179 15.49 -13.63 -17.00
N GLY A 180 16.73 -14.15 -16.93
CA GLY A 180 17.31 -15.00 -17.97
C GLY A 180 16.48 -16.24 -18.29
N LEU A 181 15.66 -16.72 -17.32
CA LEU A 181 14.72 -17.83 -17.51
C LEU A 181 13.50 -17.46 -18.37
N PHE A 182 13.21 -16.17 -18.52
CA PHE A 182 12.04 -15.60 -19.20
C PHE A 182 12.45 -14.64 -20.32
N SER A 183 13.64 -14.83 -20.91
CA SER A 183 14.25 -13.86 -21.84
C SER A 183 13.38 -13.52 -23.05
N ARG A 184 12.60 -14.48 -23.58
CA ARG A 184 11.69 -14.24 -24.70
C ARG A 184 10.49 -13.40 -24.28
N GLU A 185 9.81 -13.78 -23.21
CA GLU A 185 8.60 -13.13 -22.71
C GLU A 185 8.91 -11.73 -22.19
N SER A 186 10.02 -11.60 -21.46
CA SER A 186 10.46 -10.32 -20.88
C SER A 186 10.87 -9.29 -21.94
N SER A 187 11.41 -9.71 -23.09
CA SER A 187 11.75 -8.80 -24.20
C SER A 187 10.58 -8.52 -25.15
N SER A 188 9.47 -9.27 -25.03
CA SER A 188 8.32 -9.11 -25.92
C SER A 188 7.51 -7.86 -25.58
N PRO A 189 6.93 -7.17 -26.58
CA PRO A 189 6.01 -6.06 -26.37
C PRO A 189 4.76 -6.49 -25.58
N ILE A 190 4.30 -5.66 -24.64
CA ILE A 190 3.17 -6.00 -23.76
C ILE A 190 1.86 -6.27 -24.52
N ASN A 191 1.64 -5.62 -25.66
CA ASN A 191 0.46 -5.87 -26.52
C ASN A 191 0.44 -7.27 -27.16
N THR A 192 1.54 -8.00 -27.16
CA THR A 192 1.62 -9.38 -27.66
C THR A 192 1.38 -10.44 -26.58
N LEU A 193 1.39 -10.03 -25.31
CA LEU A 193 1.40 -10.93 -24.14
C LEU A 193 0.04 -11.05 -23.44
N ASN A 194 -1.00 -10.38 -23.96
CA ASN A 194 -2.32 -10.30 -23.33
C ASN A 194 -2.25 -9.87 -21.85
N VAL A 195 -1.27 -9.01 -21.52
CA VAL A 195 -0.98 -8.57 -20.15
C VAL A 195 -1.65 -7.24 -19.81
N ILE A 196 -2.17 -6.53 -20.82
CA ILE A 196 -2.86 -5.26 -20.68
C ILE A 196 -4.31 -5.53 -20.27
N ASP A 197 -4.69 -5.12 -19.07
CA ASP A 197 -6.09 -5.11 -18.66
C ASP A 197 -6.78 -3.85 -19.19
N THR A 198 -7.81 -4.07 -20.00
CA THR A 198 -8.65 -3.02 -20.61
C THR A 198 -10.08 -3.02 -20.06
N GLN A 199 -10.47 -4.06 -19.31
CA GLN A 199 -11.84 -4.29 -18.86
C GLN A 199 -12.06 -3.78 -17.45
N ASN A 200 -11.06 -3.89 -16.58
CA ASN A 200 -11.16 -3.49 -15.17
C ASN A 200 -10.47 -2.15 -14.90
N LEU A 201 -10.54 -1.23 -15.86
CA LEU A 201 -10.01 0.12 -15.70
C LEU A 201 -10.86 0.91 -14.72
N LEU A 202 -10.24 1.30 -13.61
CA LEU A 202 -10.84 2.18 -12.61
C LEU A 202 -10.49 3.62 -13.02
N ALA A 203 -11.47 4.36 -13.55
CA ALA A 203 -11.26 5.72 -13.99
C ALA A 203 -12.46 6.61 -13.66
N ILE A 204 -12.18 7.88 -13.38
CA ILE A 204 -13.18 8.95 -13.22
C ILE A 204 -12.73 10.20 -13.98
N TYR A 205 -13.65 11.10 -14.28
CA TYR A 205 -13.31 12.35 -14.95
C TYR A 205 -12.72 13.37 -13.98
N TYR A 206 -11.90 14.27 -14.51
CA TYR A 206 -11.27 15.36 -13.75
C TYR A 206 -12.28 16.19 -12.92
N GLU A 207 -13.44 16.49 -13.50
CA GLU A 207 -14.49 17.31 -12.88
C GLU A 207 -15.43 16.51 -11.97
N ASP A 208 -15.33 15.17 -11.94
CA ASP A 208 -16.19 14.36 -11.08
C ASP A 208 -15.88 14.64 -9.61
N PRO A 209 -16.86 14.55 -8.70
CA PRO A 209 -16.60 14.66 -7.27
C PRO A 209 -15.54 13.64 -6.84
N ALA A 210 -14.56 14.06 -6.04
CA ALA A 210 -13.52 13.17 -5.54
C ALA A 210 -14.09 11.98 -4.74
N SER A 211 -15.24 12.17 -4.08
CA SER A 211 -15.98 11.12 -3.38
C SER A 211 -16.42 9.96 -4.29
N SER A 212 -16.55 10.17 -5.59
CA SER A 212 -16.82 9.10 -6.58
C SER A 212 -15.68 8.08 -6.66
N ALA A 213 -14.46 8.46 -6.27
CA ALA A 213 -13.30 7.56 -6.25
C ALA A 213 -13.36 6.54 -5.09
N LEU A 214 -14.19 6.76 -4.06
CA LEU A 214 -14.14 5.99 -2.80
C LEU A 214 -14.37 4.49 -3.00
N ASP A 215 -15.38 4.12 -3.78
CA ASP A 215 -15.67 2.71 -4.06
C ASP A 215 -14.59 2.11 -4.98
N LEU A 216 -14.10 2.88 -5.94
CA LEU A 216 -13.02 2.46 -6.83
C LEU A 216 -11.70 2.26 -6.09
N LEU A 217 -11.37 3.09 -5.08
CA LEU A 217 -10.19 2.94 -4.24
C LEU A 217 -10.23 1.65 -3.40
N ASN A 218 -11.41 1.25 -2.93
CA ASN A 218 -11.56 -0.03 -2.24
C ASN A 218 -11.28 -1.21 -3.19
N VAL A 219 -11.74 -1.12 -4.44
CA VAL A 219 -11.42 -2.12 -5.48
C VAL A 219 -9.93 -2.07 -5.85
N SER A 220 -9.34 -0.87 -5.91
CA SER A 220 -7.94 -0.69 -6.30
C SER A 220 -6.98 -1.24 -5.24
N LEU A 221 -7.33 -1.13 -3.95
CA LEU A 221 -6.63 -1.79 -2.85
C LEU A 221 -6.60 -3.31 -3.02
N ILE A 222 -7.70 -3.89 -3.52
CA ILE A 222 -7.79 -5.34 -3.74
C ILE A 222 -6.98 -5.75 -4.98
N ASN A 223 -7.08 -4.98 -6.05
CA ASN A 223 -6.43 -5.34 -7.32
C ASN A 223 -4.94 -4.93 -7.36
N GLY A 224 -4.43 -4.26 -6.31
CA GLY A 224 -3.08 -3.68 -6.32
C GLY A 224 -2.92 -2.65 -7.43
N SER A 225 -3.91 -1.76 -7.61
CA SER A 225 -3.97 -0.75 -8.67
C SER A 225 -4.36 0.63 -8.10
N SER A 226 -4.72 1.56 -8.99
CA SER A 226 -5.14 2.93 -8.66
C SER A 226 -6.35 3.36 -9.50
N VAL A 227 -6.90 4.53 -9.20
CA VAL A 227 -7.98 5.17 -9.95
C VAL A 227 -7.39 6.24 -10.87
N ALA A 228 -7.50 6.04 -12.17
CA ALA A 228 -7.07 7.00 -13.17
C ALA A 228 -8.00 8.22 -13.21
N ILE A 229 -7.42 9.40 -13.44
CA ILE A 229 -8.15 10.63 -13.73
C ILE A 229 -7.97 10.93 -15.21
N VAL A 230 -9.10 11.06 -15.91
CA VAL A 230 -9.13 11.33 -17.35
C VAL A 230 -9.84 12.62 -17.68
N ASN A 231 -9.48 13.23 -18.81
CA ASN A 231 -10.24 14.35 -19.36
C ASN A 231 -11.46 13.84 -20.18
N PRO A 232 -12.37 14.72 -20.62
CA PRO A 232 -13.53 14.32 -21.42
C PRO A 232 -13.20 13.65 -22.76
N GLN A 233 -11.95 13.78 -23.23
CA GLN A 233 -11.45 13.13 -24.44
C GLN A 233 -10.85 11.74 -24.17
N GLY A 234 -10.87 11.25 -22.93
CA GLY A 234 -10.28 9.96 -22.53
C GLY A 234 -8.76 10.00 -22.36
N LYS A 235 -8.13 11.19 -22.40
CA LYS A 235 -6.70 11.31 -22.15
C LYS A 235 -6.39 11.21 -20.68
N PHE A 236 -5.30 10.50 -20.38
CA PHE A 236 -4.79 10.34 -19.04
C PHE A 236 -4.26 11.68 -18.50
N VAL A 237 -4.74 12.08 -17.33
CA VAL A 237 -4.33 13.33 -16.65
C VAL A 237 -3.46 13.03 -15.43
N GLY A 238 -3.82 11.99 -14.69
CA GLY A 238 -3.13 11.60 -13.46
C GLY A 238 -3.86 10.46 -12.76
N GLU A 239 -3.62 10.30 -11.47
CA GLU A 239 -4.26 9.24 -10.68
C GLU A 239 -4.52 9.69 -9.24
N ILE A 240 -5.50 9.04 -8.61
CA ILE A 240 -5.64 9.01 -7.16
C ILE A 240 -5.24 7.59 -6.73
N SER A 241 -4.06 7.46 -6.13
CA SER A 241 -3.49 6.14 -5.81
C SER A 241 -3.48 5.83 -4.32
N PRO A 242 -3.67 4.55 -3.93
CA PRO A 242 -3.50 4.15 -2.55
C PRO A 242 -2.12 4.46 -1.98
N VAL A 243 -1.08 4.48 -2.83
CA VAL A 243 0.29 4.84 -2.43
C VAL A 243 0.35 6.30 -1.99
N MET A 244 -0.23 7.21 -2.78
CA MET A 244 -0.32 8.63 -2.47
C MET A 244 -1.12 8.86 -1.18
N LEU A 245 -2.34 8.30 -1.09
CA LEU A 245 -3.22 8.46 0.06
C LEU A 245 -2.66 7.85 1.36
N ASN A 246 -1.82 6.81 1.27
CA ASN A 246 -1.18 6.22 2.45
C ASN A 246 -0.16 7.14 3.13
N SER A 247 0.36 8.13 2.40
CA SER A 247 1.26 9.14 2.97
C SER A 247 0.51 10.26 3.70
N CYS A 248 -0.78 10.42 3.45
CA CYS A 248 -1.64 11.43 4.07
C CYS A 248 -2.16 11.00 5.44
N ASP A 249 -2.83 11.92 6.13
CA ASP A 249 -3.58 11.70 7.36
C ASP A 249 -5.10 11.79 7.12
N GLU A 250 -5.88 11.69 8.18
CA GLU A 250 -7.33 11.86 8.15
C GLU A 250 -7.79 13.28 7.77
N GLY A 251 -6.89 14.26 7.74
CA GLY A 251 -7.14 15.61 7.24
C GLY A 251 -7.44 15.66 5.74
N LEU A 252 -7.26 14.54 5.02
CA LEU A 252 -7.67 14.38 3.64
C LEU A 252 -9.16 14.05 3.45
N VAL A 253 -9.84 13.62 4.52
CA VAL A 253 -11.28 13.28 4.48
C VAL A 253 -12.14 14.47 4.02
N PRO A 254 -11.95 15.71 4.52
CA PRO A 254 -12.76 16.84 4.10
C PRO A 254 -12.52 17.30 2.64
N PRO A 255 -11.27 17.34 2.12
CA PRO A 255 -11.00 17.52 0.70
C PRO A 255 -11.73 16.49 -0.18
N ILE A 256 -11.70 15.20 0.14
CA ILE A 256 -12.41 14.16 -0.63
C ILE A 256 -13.93 14.43 -0.69
N ALA A 257 -14.51 14.96 0.38
CA ALA A 257 -15.94 15.24 0.45
C ALA A 257 -16.37 16.53 -0.29
N THR A 258 -15.43 17.40 -0.67
CA THR A 258 -15.73 18.75 -1.14
C THR A 258 -15.11 19.12 -2.49
N LEU A 259 -14.00 18.50 -2.87
CA LEU A 259 -13.27 18.80 -4.10
C LEU A 259 -13.71 17.92 -5.27
N SER A 260 -13.40 18.39 -6.48
CA SER A 260 -13.37 17.53 -7.67
C SER A 260 -12.18 16.58 -7.59
N ALA A 261 -12.17 15.53 -8.42
CA ALA A 261 -11.07 14.60 -8.51
C ALA A 261 -9.76 15.29 -8.93
N GLY A 262 -9.85 16.22 -9.88
CA GLY A 262 -8.73 17.05 -10.32
C GLY A 262 -8.18 17.97 -9.23
N ASP A 263 -9.05 18.68 -8.53
CA ASP A 263 -8.66 19.55 -7.40
C ASP A 263 -8.06 18.73 -6.26
N LEU A 264 -8.56 17.52 -6.00
CA LEU A 264 -7.98 16.64 -5.00
C LEU A 264 -6.56 16.18 -5.39
N MET A 265 -6.30 15.87 -6.67
CA MET A 265 -4.94 15.57 -7.12
C MET A 265 -4.01 16.77 -6.88
N ALA A 266 -4.46 17.98 -7.22
CA ALA A 266 -3.69 19.20 -6.98
C ALA A 266 -3.50 19.48 -5.48
N PHE A 267 -4.47 19.12 -4.64
CA PHE A 267 -4.40 19.27 -3.19
C PHE A 267 -3.35 18.35 -2.56
N ILE A 268 -3.16 17.13 -3.09
CA ILE A 268 -2.23 16.12 -2.53
C ILE A 268 -0.82 16.23 -3.14
N ASP A 269 -0.61 17.08 -4.15
CA ASP A 269 0.69 17.21 -4.81
C ASP A 269 1.81 17.56 -3.81
N ALA A 270 3.04 17.15 -4.12
CA ALA A 270 4.20 17.18 -3.21
C ALA A 270 4.60 18.61 -2.75
N GLY A 271 4.03 19.66 -3.33
CA GLY A 271 4.19 21.06 -2.92
C GLY A 271 3.29 21.50 -1.76
N GLY A 272 2.41 20.64 -1.27
CA GLY A 272 1.39 20.97 -0.28
C GLY A 272 0.14 21.60 -0.89
N PRO A 273 -0.98 21.62 -0.14
CA PRO A 273 -2.26 22.03 -0.68
C PRO A 273 -2.25 23.54 -0.98
N PRO A 274 -2.65 23.96 -2.20
CA PRO A 274 -2.81 25.37 -2.52
C PRO A 274 -3.75 26.07 -1.53
N GLU A 275 -3.39 27.28 -1.08
CA GLU A 275 -4.17 28.05 -0.10
C GLU A 275 -5.62 28.27 -0.55
N ASP A 276 -5.82 28.52 -1.84
CA ASP A 276 -7.14 28.68 -2.45
C ASP A 276 -8.00 27.42 -2.31
N LEU A 277 -7.41 26.22 -2.47
CA LEU A 277 -8.11 24.96 -2.29
C LEU A 277 -8.42 24.70 -0.81
N VAL A 278 -7.50 25.02 0.11
CA VAL A 278 -7.77 24.92 1.54
C VAL A 278 -8.95 25.82 1.94
N LYS A 279 -8.99 27.05 1.43
CA LYS A 279 -10.09 27.98 1.66
C LYS A 279 -11.41 27.45 1.07
N LEU A 280 -11.37 26.95 -0.15
CA LEU A 280 -12.52 26.37 -0.85
C LEU A 280 -13.10 25.17 -0.08
N VAL A 281 -12.25 24.31 0.48
CA VAL A 281 -12.69 23.18 1.33
C VAL A 281 -13.45 23.72 2.55
N LYS A 282 -12.92 24.72 3.25
CA LYS A 282 -13.58 25.32 4.43
C LYS A 282 -14.95 25.90 4.09
N GLU A 283 -15.02 26.72 3.03
CA GLU A 283 -16.28 27.32 2.56
C GLU A 283 -17.34 26.24 2.23
N ARG A 284 -16.95 25.19 1.47
CA ARG A 284 -17.87 24.10 1.11
C ARG A 284 -18.30 23.22 2.29
N LEU A 285 -17.48 23.09 3.32
CA LEU A 285 -17.87 22.36 4.54
C LEU A 285 -18.91 23.14 5.35
N GLU A 286 -18.76 24.46 5.45
CA GLU A 286 -19.73 25.35 6.11
C GLU A 286 -21.08 25.30 5.38
N GLU A 287 -21.08 25.43 4.05
CA GLU A 287 -22.30 25.32 3.23
C GLU A 287 -23.05 23.99 3.44
N LYS A 288 -22.30 22.89 3.59
CA LYS A 288 -22.86 21.54 3.78
C LYS A 288 -23.20 21.22 5.25
N ASN A 289 -22.98 22.14 6.18
CA ASN A 289 -23.13 21.94 7.63
C ASN A 289 -22.32 20.75 8.18
N LEU A 290 -21.08 20.57 7.70
CA LEU A 290 -20.18 19.47 8.08
C LEU A 290 -19.11 19.93 9.08
N GLY A 291 -19.52 20.64 10.14
CA GLY A 291 -18.60 21.20 11.14
C GLY A 291 -17.69 20.16 11.81
N ALA A 292 -18.20 18.94 12.04
CA ALA A 292 -17.39 17.86 12.62
C ALA A 292 -16.27 17.36 11.68
N ALA A 293 -16.43 17.48 10.36
CA ALA A 293 -15.38 17.14 9.40
C ALA A 293 -14.32 18.26 9.32
N LEU A 294 -14.70 19.51 9.59
CA LEU A 294 -13.76 20.63 9.66
C LEU A 294 -12.73 20.43 10.77
N GLU A 295 -13.11 19.81 11.88
CA GLU A 295 -12.19 19.43 12.95
C GLU A 295 -11.09 18.46 12.48
N LEU A 296 -11.37 17.59 11.49
CA LEU A 296 -10.33 16.70 10.92
C LEU A 296 -9.31 17.48 10.07
N LEU A 297 -9.74 18.55 9.40
CA LEU A 297 -8.86 19.40 8.60
C LEU A 297 -7.98 20.29 9.49
N VAL A 298 -8.50 20.71 10.64
CA VAL A 298 -7.83 21.62 11.59
C VAL A 298 -7.06 20.87 12.69
N GLY A 299 -7.42 19.60 12.93
CA GLY A 299 -6.99 18.73 14.03
C GLY A 299 -5.55 18.24 13.94
N ASP A 300 -4.63 19.12 13.60
CA ASP A 300 -3.27 19.21 14.12
C ASP A 300 -2.69 20.46 13.46
N GLU A 301 -2.65 21.58 14.16
CA GLU A 301 -1.93 22.78 13.67
C GLU A 301 -0.43 22.51 13.41
N SER A 302 0.05 21.29 13.73
CA SER A 302 1.38 20.78 13.38
C SER A 302 1.45 19.99 12.05
N GLY A 303 0.33 19.49 11.51
CA GLY A 303 0.30 18.63 10.31
C GLY A 303 0.35 19.41 8.99
N LEU A 304 -0.48 20.45 8.87
CA LEU A 304 -0.49 21.33 7.69
C LEU A 304 0.73 22.27 7.66
N LEU A 305 1.25 22.69 8.82
CA LEU A 305 2.48 23.50 8.92
C LEU A 305 3.76 22.70 8.64
N SER A 306 3.71 21.36 8.69
CA SER A 306 4.87 20.51 8.35
C SER A 306 5.14 20.45 6.84
N TRP A 307 4.23 20.95 5.99
CA TRP A 307 4.41 20.98 4.54
C TRP A 307 5.09 22.28 4.05
N SER A 308 5.10 23.34 4.87
CA SER A 308 5.53 24.69 4.47
C SER A 308 7.02 25.00 4.74
N SER A 309 7.94 24.04 4.62
CA SER A 309 9.36 24.33 4.82
C SER A 309 10.30 23.47 3.96
N SER A 310 10.27 23.66 2.64
CA SER A 310 11.42 23.35 1.76
C SER A 310 11.44 24.17 0.47
N SER A 311 11.03 25.44 0.49
CA SER A 311 11.43 26.39 -0.57
C SER A 311 12.76 27.02 -0.18
N SER A 312 13.87 26.43 -0.62
CA SER A 312 15.19 27.06 -0.57
C SER A 312 15.93 26.80 -1.88
N SER A 313 16.00 27.86 -2.67
CA SER A 313 16.82 28.16 -3.84
C SER A 313 17.96 27.20 -4.19
N SER A 314 18.06 26.90 -5.49
CA SER A 314 19.17 26.22 -6.13
C SER A 314 20.54 26.81 -5.75
N SER A 315 21.45 25.93 -5.34
CA SER A 315 22.88 26.07 -5.58
C SER A 315 23.46 24.66 -5.61
N ASP A 316 24.21 24.37 -6.67
CA ASP A 316 25.04 23.18 -6.82
C ASP A 316 25.94 22.99 -5.59
N GLU A 317 26.18 21.74 -5.18
CA GLU A 317 27.49 21.16 -4.82
C GLU A 317 27.30 19.69 -4.36
N GLU A 318 28.30 18.86 -4.65
CA GLU A 318 28.28 17.41 -4.58
C GLU A 318 28.43 16.76 -3.16
N PHE A 319 28.19 15.44 -3.14
CA PHE A 319 28.74 14.39 -2.27
C PHE A 319 28.15 14.10 -0.86
N CYS A 320 28.04 12.79 -0.63
CA CYS A 320 27.61 12.07 0.56
C CYS A 320 28.41 12.39 1.84
N SER A 321 27.74 12.53 3.00
CA SER A 321 28.05 11.79 4.24
C SER A 321 27.30 12.31 5.49
N GLY A 322 26.64 11.38 6.18
CA GLY A 322 26.85 11.13 7.61
C GLY A 322 26.42 12.16 8.67
N LYS A 323 25.41 11.74 9.45
CA LYS A 323 25.23 11.96 10.90
C LYS A 323 24.94 13.39 11.40
N ASN A 324 23.67 13.64 11.75
CA ASN A 324 23.33 14.06 13.13
C ASN A 324 21.82 13.84 13.41
N TRP A 325 21.49 12.85 14.24
CA TRP A 325 20.14 12.67 14.78
C TRP A 325 20.08 13.31 16.16
N LYS A 326 19.31 14.39 16.31
CA LYS A 326 18.65 14.76 17.59
C LYS A 326 17.65 15.91 17.41
N LEU A 327 16.47 15.67 17.97
CA LEU A 327 15.41 16.59 18.39
C LEU A 327 14.61 17.35 17.31
N GLY A 328 13.38 16.89 17.11
CA GLY A 328 12.30 17.55 16.36
C GLY A 328 11.28 16.47 15.98
N GLY A 329 10.00 16.65 16.30
CA GLY A 329 8.96 15.66 15.98
C GLY A 329 8.79 15.55 14.46
N TYR A 330 9.28 14.46 13.87
CA TYR A 330 9.18 14.21 12.44
C TYR A 330 7.93 13.38 12.16
N SER A 331 6.89 13.99 11.58
CA SER A 331 6.01 13.23 10.68
C SER A 331 6.88 12.85 9.48
N ALA A 332 7.44 11.65 9.49
CA ALA A 332 8.37 11.15 8.46
C ALA A 332 7.68 10.80 7.13
N ARG A 333 6.43 11.23 6.92
CA ARG A 333 5.68 10.99 5.69
C ARG A 333 5.94 12.14 4.72
N VAL A 334 7.16 12.21 4.22
CA VAL A 334 7.44 13.03 3.03
C VAL A 334 6.62 12.43 1.90
N VAL A 335 5.59 13.14 1.45
CA VAL A 335 4.86 12.84 0.22
C VAL A 335 5.88 12.88 -0.91
N ARG A 336 6.41 11.72 -1.31
CA ARG A 336 7.22 11.64 -2.52
C ARG A 336 6.30 11.98 -3.68
N ARG A 337 6.74 12.89 -4.55
CA ARG A 337 6.11 13.17 -5.84
C ARG A 337 6.04 11.86 -6.63
N SER A 338 4.93 11.15 -6.51
CA SER A 338 4.65 9.94 -7.28
C SER A 338 3.87 10.37 -8.50
N GLU A 339 4.58 10.85 -9.52
CA GLU A 339 4.00 11.00 -10.85
C GLU A 339 3.56 9.61 -11.32
N ALA A 340 2.32 9.53 -11.80
CA ALA A 340 1.77 8.29 -12.31
C ALA A 340 2.65 7.76 -13.44
N ILE A 341 3.05 6.50 -13.35
CA ILE A 341 3.93 5.91 -14.34
C ILE A 341 3.13 5.37 -15.52
N VAL A 342 3.59 5.72 -16.71
CA VAL A 342 2.95 5.35 -17.98
C VAL A 342 3.92 4.56 -18.86
N CYS A 343 3.37 3.67 -19.68
CA CYS A 343 4.06 2.97 -20.75
C CYS A 343 3.17 2.90 -21.99
N TYR A 344 3.73 2.35 -23.07
CA TYR A 344 3.02 2.21 -24.34
C TYR A 344 2.76 0.73 -24.66
N PRO A 345 1.76 0.40 -25.50
CA PRO A 345 1.46 -0.97 -25.89
C PRO A 345 2.66 -1.74 -26.46
N TRP A 346 3.61 -1.05 -27.08
CA TRP A 346 4.84 -1.64 -27.63
C TRP A 346 6.03 -1.69 -26.65
N SER A 347 5.87 -1.18 -25.42
CA SER A 347 6.90 -1.32 -24.38
C SER A 347 7.14 -2.80 -24.06
N SER A 348 8.40 -3.18 -23.85
CA SER A 348 8.74 -4.55 -23.43
C SER A 348 8.26 -4.84 -22.02
N LEU A 349 7.85 -6.07 -21.71
CA LEU A 349 7.46 -6.49 -20.35
C LEU A 349 8.54 -6.19 -19.30
N LEU A 350 9.82 -6.38 -19.65
CA LEU A 350 10.94 -6.08 -18.76
C LEU A 350 11.00 -4.61 -18.37
N ALA A 351 10.83 -3.70 -19.34
CA ALA A 351 10.84 -2.26 -19.08
C ALA A 351 9.69 -1.87 -18.12
N VAL A 352 8.49 -2.37 -18.37
CA VAL A 352 7.31 -2.12 -17.52
C VAL A 352 7.52 -2.68 -16.11
N MET A 353 8.07 -3.88 -15.99
CA MET A 353 8.39 -4.50 -14.69
C MET A 353 9.45 -3.71 -13.92
N ILE A 354 10.51 -3.23 -14.59
CA ILE A 354 11.55 -2.39 -13.96
C ILE A 354 10.96 -1.06 -13.50
N GLN A 355 10.13 -0.40 -14.31
CA GLN A 355 9.46 0.84 -13.95
C GLN A 355 8.60 0.67 -12.69
N ALA A 356 7.73 -0.34 -12.65
CA ALA A 356 6.88 -0.62 -11.49
C ALA A 356 7.72 -0.84 -10.22
N LEU A 357 8.78 -1.64 -10.30
CA LEU A 357 9.68 -1.92 -9.17
C LEU A 357 10.49 -0.70 -8.72
N ALA A 358 10.96 0.13 -9.65
CA ALA A 358 11.74 1.34 -9.35
C ALA A 358 10.88 2.37 -8.60
N HIS A 359 9.61 2.50 -8.98
CA HIS A 359 8.65 3.41 -8.35
C HIS A 359 7.92 2.80 -7.14
N ARG A 360 8.18 1.53 -6.81
CA ARG A 360 7.53 0.81 -5.69
C ARG A 360 6.00 0.79 -5.83
N VAL A 361 5.52 0.64 -7.05
CA VAL A 361 4.10 0.49 -7.38
C VAL A 361 3.85 -0.88 -8.00
N SER A 362 2.63 -1.39 -7.85
CA SER A 362 2.23 -2.71 -8.34
C SER A 362 1.60 -2.69 -9.73
N TYR A 363 1.65 -1.56 -10.42
CA TYR A 363 1.02 -1.36 -11.72
C TYR A 363 1.70 -0.27 -12.56
N VAL A 364 1.39 -0.24 -13.85
CA VAL A 364 1.78 0.80 -14.81
C VAL A 364 0.60 1.09 -15.73
N TRP A 365 0.28 2.36 -15.99
CA TRP A 365 -0.77 2.74 -16.94
C TRP A 365 -0.30 2.60 -18.38
N VAL A 366 -1.18 2.17 -19.27
CA VAL A 366 -0.91 2.05 -20.71
C VAL A 366 -1.64 3.16 -21.44
N VAL A 367 -0.89 3.96 -22.20
CA VAL A 367 -1.41 5.07 -22.99
C VAL A 367 -1.01 4.93 -24.46
N GLU A 368 -1.82 5.49 -25.35
CA GLU A 368 -1.48 5.63 -26.78
C GLU A 368 -0.61 6.87 -27.04
N GLU A 369 -0.13 7.03 -28.28
CA GLU A 369 0.69 8.18 -28.70
C GLU A 369 0.00 9.52 -28.48
N ASP A 370 -1.33 9.56 -28.54
CA ASP A 370 -2.12 10.77 -28.32
C ASP A 370 -2.41 11.07 -26.84
N GLY A 371 -1.95 10.21 -25.93
CA GLY A 371 -2.17 10.29 -24.49
C GLY A 371 -3.48 9.67 -23.99
N THR A 372 -4.23 8.99 -24.86
CA THR A 372 -5.46 8.27 -24.48
C THR A 372 -5.13 7.09 -23.58
N LEU A 373 -5.84 6.96 -22.46
CA LEU A 373 -5.71 5.82 -21.56
C LEU A 373 -6.32 4.58 -22.22
N THR A 374 -5.52 3.54 -22.43
CA THR A 374 -5.99 2.30 -23.08
C THR A 374 -5.93 1.06 -22.21
N GLY A 375 -5.17 1.09 -21.12
CA GLY A 375 -5.06 -0.08 -20.26
C GLY A 375 -4.24 0.13 -19.01
N ILE A 376 -4.08 -0.95 -18.25
CA ILE A 376 -3.19 -1.02 -17.10
C ILE A 376 -2.48 -2.38 -17.10
N VAL A 377 -1.20 -2.41 -16.70
CA VAL A 377 -0.45 -3.63 -16.45
C VAL A 377 -0.17 -3.73 -14.97
N THR A 378 -0.68 -4.76 -14.29
CA THR A 378 -0.46 -5.01 -12.85
C THR A 378 0.55 -6.13 -12.61
N PHE A 379 1.09 -6.23 -11.40
CA PHE A 379 1.89 -7.39 -10.99
C PHE A 379 1.12 -8.70 -11.13
N GLU A 380 -0.18 -8.71 -10.90
CA GLU A 380 -1.01 -9.89 -11.19
C GLU A 380 -0.92 -10.27 -12.67
N GLY A 381 -1.08 -9.32 -13.59
CA GLY A 381 -0.91 -9.55 -15.02
C GLY A 381 0.48 -10.09 -15.37
N MET A 382 1.54 -9.48 -14.81
CA MET A 382 2.92 -9.94 -15.01
C MET A 382 3.13 -11.38 -14.49
N LEU A 383 2.60 -11.70 -13.30
CA LEU A 383 2.65 -13.04 -12.73
C LEU A 383 1.92 -14.07 -13.60
N LYS A 384 0.79 -13.70 -14.23
CA LYS A 384 0.07 -14.58 -15.18
C LYS A 384 0.97 -14.99 -16.34
N VAL A 385 1.66 -14.03 -16.97
CA VAL A 385 2.59 -14.29 -18.08
C VAL A 385 3.71 -15.25 -17.66
N PHE A 386 4.39 -14.96 -16.54
CA PHE A 386 5.48 -15.82 -16.06
C PHE A 386 4.97 -17.21 -15.67
N ARG A 387 3.81 -17.30 -15.03
CA ARG A 387 3.21 -18.57 -14.63
C ARG A 387 2.82 -19.44 -15.82
N GLU A 388 2.23 -18.86 -16.86
CA GLU A 388 1.87 -19.60 -18.08
C GLU A 388 3.12 -20.15 -18.77
N HIS A 389 4.17 -19.34 -18.87
CA HIS A 389 5.45 -19.80 -19.38
C HIS A 389 6.02 -20.99 -18.57
N LEU A 390 5.95 -20.92 -17.24
CA LEU A 390 6.39 -22.03 -16.38
C LEU A 390 5.61 -23.32 -16.63
N LYS A 391 4.30 -23.25 -16.88
CA LYS A 391 3.49 -24.42 -17.24
C LYS A 391 3.87 -25.03 -18.59
N THR A 392 4.29 -24.21 -19.56
CA THR A 392 4.76 -24.76 -20.85
C THR A 392 6.12 -25.46 -20.72
N MET A 393 6.86 -25.22 -19.64
CA MET A 393 8.15 -25.84 -19.34
C MET A 393 8.05 -27.07 -18.40
N SER A 394 6.89 -27.33 -17.79
CA SER A 394 6.61 -28.53 -16.97
C SER A 394 6.04 -29.64 -17.83
#